data_AF-A0A2V7VCS0-F1
#
_entry.id   AF-A0A2V7VCS0-F1
#
_cell.length_a   1.000
_cell.length_b   1.000
_cell.length_c   1.000
_cell.angle_alpha   90.00
_cell.angle_beta   90.00
_cell.angle_gamma   90.00
#
_symmetry.space_group_name_H-M   'P 1'
#
loop_
_entity.id
_entity.type
_entity.pdbx_description
1 polymer ?
#
loop_
_entity_poly.entity_id
_entity_poly.type
_entity_poly.pdbx_seq_one_letter_code
_entity_poly.pdbx_strand_id
1 'polypeptide(L)'
;DVELALMEMKSETLGQIDEAMQRLEEGTYGVCAECGAEIAEPRLKAVPFATLCVPCQEAQESRQAHARDRSLEGRPLEAALAAEGAATRRIR
;
A
#
# COMPACT_ATOMS: atom_id res chain seq x y z
N ASP A 1 9.52 -16.21 -19.25
CA ASP A 1 9.34 -15.65 -17.89
C ASP A 1 9.72 -14.18 -17.75
N VAL A 2 10.84 -13.69 -18.29
CA VAL A 2 11.17 -12.24 -18.26
C VAL A 2 10.21 -11.37 -19.09
N GLU A 3 9.80 -11.86 -20.26
CA GLU A 3 8.93 -11.10 -21.18
C GLU A 3 7.54 -10.83 -20.59
N LEU A 4 6.97 -11.81 -19.87
CA LEU A 4 5.68 -11.64 -19.19
C LEU A 4 5.77 -10.57 -18.09
N ALA A 5 6.80 -10.63 -17.24
CA ALA A 5 7.01 -9.65 -16.17
C ALA A 5 7.17 -8.22 -16.73
N LEU A 6 7.85 -8.06 -17.86
CA LEU A 6 7.98 -6.75 -18.52
C LEU A 6 6.65 -6.23 -19.08
N MET A 7 5.78 -7.11 -19.57
CA MET A 7 4.44 -6.72 -20.03
C MET A 7 3.57 -6.28 -18.85
N GLU A 8 3.60 -7.01 -17.73
CA GLU A 8 2.85 -6.68 -16.51
C GLU A 8 3.25 -5.31 -15.97
N MET A 9 4.55 -5.05 -15.80
CA MET A 9 5.06 -3.75 -15.32
C MET A 9 4.63 -2.58 -16.22
N LYS A 10 4.61 -2.78 -17.54
CA LYS A 10 4.15 -1.76 -18.48
C LYS A 10 2.64 -1.51 -18.35
N SER A 11 1.85 -2.57 -18.22
CA SER A 11 0.40 -2.46 -18.04
C SER A 11 0.06 -1.72 -16.76
N GLU A 12 0.75 -2.01 -15.66
CA GLU A 12 0.58 -1.31 -14.39
C GLU A 12 0.91 0.18 -14.51
N THR A 13 2.02 0.49 -15.18
CA THR A 13 2.44 1.89 -15.41
C THR A 13 1.41 2.64 -16.26
N LEU A 14 0.86 2.00 -17.30
CA LEU A 14 -0.20 2.60 -18.12
C LEU A 14 -1.45 2.89 -17.29
N GLY A 15 -1.88 1.94 -16.44
CA GLY A 15 -3.01 2.16 -15.54
C GLY A 15 -2.79 3.34 -14.58
N GLN A 16 -1.59 3.52 -14.05
CA GLN A 16 -1.24 4.68 -13.21
C GLN A 16 -1.31 6.01 -13.97
N ILE A 17 -0.93 6.00 -15.26
CA ILE A 17 -1.04 7.18 -16.12
C ILE A 17 -2.51 7.50 -16.39
N ASP A 18 -3.32 6.50 -16.72
CA ASP A 18 -4.76 6.68 -16.96
C ASP A 18 -5.47 7.25 -15.73
N GLU A 19 -5.12 6.77 -14.53
CA GLU A 19 -5.64 7.32 -13.27
C GLU A 19 -5.20 8.77 -13.05
N ALA A 20 -3.94 9.10 -13.37
CA ALA A 20 -3.44 10.46 -13.28
C ALA A 20 -4.16 11.41 -14.26
N MET A 21 -4.49 10.93 -15.47
CA MET A 21 -5.30 11.65 -16.45
C MET A 21 -6.71 11.89 -15.92
N GLN A 22 -7.33 10.90 -15.29
CA GLN A 22 -8.64 11.08 -14.66
C GLN A 22 -8.61 12.16 -13.57
N ARG A 23 -7.58 12.18 -12.72
CA ARG A 23 -7.43 13.22 -11.69
C ARG A 23 -7.21 14.63 -12.28
N LEU A 24 -6.60 14.73 -13.46
CA LEU A 24 -6.49 15.99 -14.19
C LEU A 24 -7.88 16.48 -14.63
N GLU A 25 -8.71 15.59 -15.16
CA GLU A 25 -10.08 15.91 -15.56
C GLU A 25 -10.97 16.31 -14.36
N GLU A 26 -10.79 15.64 -13.22
CA GLU A 26 -11.48 15.93 -11.97
C GLU A 26 -10.94 17.16 -11.24
N GLY A 27 -9.80 17.72 -11.68
CA GLY A 27 -9.14 18.86 -11.04
C GLY A 27 -8.46 18.54 -9.70
N THR A 28 -8.24 17.27 -9.39
CA THR A 28 -7.57 16.79 -8.16
C THR A 28 -6.10 16.44 -8.38
N TYR A 29 -5.60 16.61 -9.60
CA TYR A 29 -4.20 16.38 -9.93
C TYR A 29 -3.27 17.26 -9.10
N GLY A 30 -2.20 16.66 -8.58
CA GLY A 30 -1.24 17.34 -7.72
C GLY A 30 -1.72 17.52 -6.29
N VAL A 31 -2.82 16.91 -5.87
CA VAL A 31 -3.27 16.87 -4.47
C VAL A 31 -2.99 15.49 -3.88
N CYS A 32 -2.41 15.46 -2.68
CA CYS A 32 -2.13 14.24 -1.96
C CYS A 32 -3.44 13.56 -1.53
N ALA A 33 -3.62 12.29 -1.90
CA ALA A 33 -4.82 11.52 -1.57
C ALA A 33 -5.00 11.23 -0.06
N GLU A 34 -3.92 11.30 0.73
CA GLU A 34 -3.97 10.99 2.18
C GLU A 34 -4.16 12.25 3.05
N CYS A 35 -3.42 13.34 2.77
CA CYS A 35 -3.46 14.54 3.61
C CYS A 35 -4.14 15.74 2.94
N GLY A 36 -4.47 15.68 1.66
CA GLY A 36 -5.07 16.78 0.90
C GLY A 36 -4.14 17.96 0.61
N ALA A 37 -2.85 17.87 0.97
CA ALA A 37 -1.88 18.92 0.66
C ALA A 37 -1.41 18.84 -0.81
N GLU A 38 -0.90 19.96 -1.32
CA GLU A 38 -0.31 20.01 -2.66
C GLU A 38 0.98 19.17 -2.73
N ILE A 39 1.11 18.41 -3.81
CA ILE A 39 2.31 17.64 -4.14
C ILE A 39 3.31 18.58 -4.80
N ALA A 40 4.54 18.60 -4.28
CA ALA A 40 5.59 19.47 -4.78
C ALA A 40 5.82 19.28 -6.30
N GLU A 41 5.87 20.38 -7.05
CA GLU A 41 6.07 20.35 -8.50
C GLU A 41 7.30 19.53 -8.95
N PRO A 42 8.47 19.57 -8.28
CA PRO A 42 9.60 18.72 -8.63
C PRO A 42 9.29 17.21 -8.56
N ARG A 43 8.39 16.80 -7.66
CA ARG A 43 7.94 15.41 -7.54
C ARG A 43 7.07 15.01 -8.73
N LEU A 44 6.13 15.86 -9.13
CA LEU A 44 5.26 15.60 -10.29
C LEU A 44 6.06 15.60 -11.60
N LYS A 45 7.11 16.44 -11.71
CA LYS A 45 8.03 16.40 -12.86
C LYS A 45 8.81 15.09 -12.96
N ALA A 46 9.21 14.52 -11.82
CA ALA A 46 9.94 13.25 -11.77
C ALA A 46 9.03 12.03 -11.91
N VAL A 47 7.85 12.08 -11.27
CA VAL A 47 6.86 11.00 -11.22
C VAL A 47 5.46 11.61 -11.43
N PRO A 48 4.99 11.72 -12.68
CA PRO A 48 3.75 12.42 -13.01
C PRO A 48 2.49 11.79 -12.44
N PHE A 49 2.51 10.48 -12.16
CA PHE A 49 1.37 9.73 -11.60
C PHE A 49 1.40 9.62 -10.07
N ALA A 50 2.27 10.39 -9.40
CA ALA A 50 2.37 10.39 -7.93
C ALA A 50 1.02 10.74 -7.27
N THR A 51 0.57 9.89 -6.35
CA THR A 51 -0.71 10.03 -5.65
C THR A 51 -0.57 10.64 -4.24
N LEU A 52 0.65 10.59 -3.69
CA LEU A 52 0.98 11.03 -2.34
C LEU A 52 2.15 12.02 -2.35
N CYS A 53 2.13 12.91 -1.37
CA CYS A 53 3.29 13.74 -1.07
C CYS A 53 4.39 12.90 -0.37
N VAL A 54 5.62 13.42 -0.39
CA VAL A 54 6.80 12.75 0.20
C VAL A 54 6.57 12.26 1.65
N PRO A 55 6.09 13.09 2.60
CA PRO A 55 5.92 12.62 3.97
C PRO A 55 4.85 11.52 4.12
N CYS A 56 3.78 11.58 3.33
CA CYS A 56 2.75 10.53 3.29
C CYS A 56 3.32 9.23 2.70
N GLN A 57 4.10 9.33 1.63
CA GLN A 57 4.77 8.19 1.02
C GLN A 57 5.75 7.52 1.99
N GLU A 58 6.59 8.30 2.67
CA GLU A 58 7.54 7.79 3.67
C GLU A 58 6.82 7.11 4.85
N ALA A 59 5.71 7.70 5.32
CA ALA A 59 4.89 7.12 6.37
C ALA A 59 4.26 5.80 5.92
N GLN A 60 3.76 5.71 4.68
CA GLN A 60 3.21 4.49 4.12
C GLN A 60 4.27 3.40 3.97
N GLU A 61 5.46 3.73 3.46
CA GLU A 61 6.59 2.80 3.34
C GLU A 61 7.03 2.28 4.72
N SER A 62 7.09 3.15 5.72
CA SER A 62 7.39 2.77 7.11
C SER A 62 6.34 1.80 7.67
N ARG A 63 5.04 2.09 7.47
CA ARG A 63 3.95 1.19 7.86
C ARG A 63 4.06 -0.17 7.18
N GLN A 64 4.39 -0.20 5.88
CA GLN A 64 4.59 -1.44 5.13
C GLN A 64 5.81 -2.22 5.63
N ALA A 65 6.94 -1.55 5.90
CA ALA A 65 8.13 -2.18 6.44
C ALA A 65 7.83 -2.84 7.80
N HIS A 66 7.16 -2.14 8.71
CA HIS A 66 6.72 -2.69 9.99
C HIS A 66 5.70 -3.83 9.83
N ALA A 67 4.79 -3.74 8.87
CA ALA A 67 3.83 -4.81 8.59
C ALA A 67 4.51 -6.07 8.04
N ARG A 68 5.51 -5.90 7.17
CA ARG A 68 6.30 -7.01 6.61
C ARG A 68 7.10 -7.70 7.70
N ASP A 69 7.79 -6.94 8.54
CA ASP A 69 8.55 -7.44 9.70
C ASP A 69 7.65 -8.27 10.64
N ARG A 70 6.51 -7.71 11.07
CA ARG A 70 5.51 -8.41 11.89
C ARG A 70 4.90 -9.65 11.22
N SER A 71 4.89 -9.70 9.90
CA SER A 71 4.34 -10.86 9.16
C SER A 71 5.35 -12.00 9.06
N LEU A 72 6.66 -11.69 9.14
CA LEU A 72 7.74 -12.67 9.24
C LEU A 72 7.90 -13.18 10.68
N GLU A 73 7.59 -12.34 11.66
CA GLU A 73 7.34 -12.73 13.06
C GLU A 73 5.98 -13.42 13.18
N GLY A 74 5.87 -14.62 12.58
CA GLY A 74 4.64 -15.41 12.59
C GLY A 74 3.98 -15.44 13.98
N ARG A 75 2.64 -15.37 14.01
CA ARG A 75 1.85 -15.53 15.24
C ARG A 75 2.45 -16.69 16.04
N PRO A 76 2.92 -16.47 17.28
CA PRO A 76 3.55 -17.54 18.02
C PRO A 76 2.51 -18.68 18.15
N LEU A 77 2.89 -19.92 17.81
CA LEU A 77 1.98 -21.08 17.72
C LEU A 77 1.19 -21.29 19.03
N GLU A 78 1.77 -20.85 20.14
CA GLU A 78 1.17 -20.75 21.47
C GLU A 78 -0.11 -19.88 21.53
N ALA A 79 -0.25 -18.83 20.70
CA ALA A 79 -1.48 -18.06 20.58
C ALA A 79 -2.58 -18.76 19.77
N ALA A 80 -2.24 -19.76 18.95
CA ALA A 80 -3.23 -20.58 18.23
C ALA A 80 -3.80 -21.69 19.13
N LEU A 81 -2.96 -22.30 19.97
CA LEU A 81 -3.35 -23.37 20.91
C LEU A 81 -4.22 -22.86 22.08
N ALA A 82 -4.14 -21.57 22.43
CA ALA A 82 -5.00 -20.96 23.44
C ALA A 82 -6.49 -20.87 23.01
N ALA A 83 -6.80 -20.97 21.71
CA ALA A 83 -8.17 -20.94 21.21
C ALA A 83 -8.89 -22.30 21.28
N GLU A 84 -8.15 -23.41 21.39
CA GLU A 84 -8.71 -24.77 21.42
C GLU A 84 -9.04 -25.25 22.85
N GLY A 85 -8.61 -24.52 23.88
CA GLY A 85 -8.77 -24.88 25.30
C GLY A 85 -10.12 -24.51 25.95
N ALA A 86 -11.10 -23.97 25.21
CA ALA A 86 -12.39 -23.55 25.77
C ALA A 86 -13.49 -24.64 25.73
N ALA A 87 -13.15 -25.91 25.50
CA ALA A 87 -14.12 -27.00 25.35
C ALA A 87 -14.19 -28.01 26.52
N THR A 88 -13.68 -27.69 27.72
CA THR A 88 -13.85 -28.56 28.89
C THR A 88 -14.28 -27.79 30.14
N ARG A 89 -15.59 -27.55 30.26
CA ARG A 89 -16.21 -27.24 31.56
C ARG A 89 -17.47 -28.07 31.82
N ARG A 90 -17.21 -29.14 32.58
CA ARG A 90 -18.04 -29.74 33.66
C ARG A 90 -19.37 -30.40 33.31
N ILE A 91 -19.35 -31.73 33.40
CA ILE A 91 -20.07 -32.53 34.41
C ILE A 91 -21.41 -31.93 34.86
N ARG A 92 -22.50 -32.60 34.45
CA ARG A 92 -23.58 -32.96 35.36
C ARG A 92 -23.96 -34.42 35.11
#